data_AF-A0AAW3WVA9-F1
#
_entry.id   AF-A0AAW3WVA9-F1
#
_cell.length_a   1.000
_cell.length_b   1.000
_cell.length_c   1.000
_cell.angle_alpha   90.00
_cell.angle_beta   90.00
_cell.angle_gamma   90.00
#
_symmetry.space_group_name_H-M   'P 1'
#
loop_
_entity.id
_entity.type
_entity.pdbx_description
1 polymer ?
#
loop_
_entity_poly.entity_id
_entity_poly.type
_entity_poly.pdbx_seq_one_letter_code
_entity_poly.pdbx_strand_id
1 'polypeptide(L)' 'MTIKRFTVVIAGNSGYRSYQVKAECWEEAEEKGREAHKDEHPSDAQPGCAAVIAGWPTVWAYG' A
#
# COMPACT_ATOMS: atom_id res chain seq x y z
N MET A 1 -21.46 -0.28 3.68
CA MET A 1 -19.99 -0.18 3.81
C MET A 1 -19.40 -0.25 2.41
N THR A 2 -18.66 0.77 1.99
CA THR A 2 -18.20 0.91 0.59
C THR A 2 -16.70 0.69 0.55
N ILE A 3 -16.27 -0.41 -0.04
CA ILE A 3 -14.85 -0.72 -0.23
C ILE A 3 -14.25 0.25 -1.24
N LYS A 4 -13.21 0.96 -0.82
CA LYS A 4 -12.42 1.89 -1.63
C LYS A 4 -11.11 1.25 -2.05
N ARG A 5 -10.50 1.84 -3.08
CA ARG A 5 -9.20 1.42 -3.62
C ARG A 5 -8.14 2.38 -3.14
N PHE A 6 -7.03 1.85 -2.67
CA PHE A 6 -5.91 2.62 -2.17
C PHE A 6 -4.60 2.13 -2.79
N THR A 7 -3.64 3.04 -2.85
CA THR A 7 -2.23 2.72 -3.09
C THR A 7 -1.45 3.12 -1.85
N VAL A 8 -0.78 2.17 -1.22
CA VAL A 8 0.01 2.37 -0.01
C VAL A 8 1.47 2.32 -0.39
N VAL A 9 2.20 3.40 -0.09
CA VAL A 9 3.63 3.48 -0.31
C VAL A 9 4.32 3.15 1.00
N ILE A 10 5.04 2.04 1.04
CA ILE A 10 5.85 1.60 2.17
C ILE A 10 7.31 1.95 1.92
N ALA A 11 7.93 2.62 2.88
CA ALA A 11 9.36 2.83 2.94
C ALA A 11 9.99 1.68 3.73
N GLY A 12 10.75 0.84 3.04
CA GLY A 12 11.60 -0.19 3.64
C GLY A 12 13.08 0.16 3.53
N ASN A 13 13.93 -0.72 4.05
CA ASN A 13 15.39 -0.61 4.00
C ASN A 13 15.95 -0.47 2.59
N SER A 14 15.26 -1.01 1.58
CA SER A 14 15.68 -0.96 0.17
C SER A 14 15.02 0.16 -0.64
N GLY A 15 14.34 1.10 0.02
CA GLY A 15 13.63 2.21 -0.62
C GLY A 15 12.12 2.08 -0.55
N TYR A 16 11.42 2.69 -1.52
CA TYR A 16 9.96 2.76 -1.53
C TYR A 16 9.34 1.66 -2.39
N ARG A 17 8.27 1.05 -1.89
CA ARG A 17 7.44 0.08 -2.61
C ARG A 17 5.97 0.46 -2.50
N SER A 18 5.22 0.25 -3.57
CA SER A 18 3.78 0.57 -3.62
C SER A 18 2.93 -0.69 -3.65
N TYR A 19 1.92 -0.74 -2.79
CA TYR A 19 0.97 -1.84 -2.68
C TYR A 19 -0.43 -1.34 -3.00
N GLN A 20 -1.15 -2.07 -3.85
CA GLN A 20 -2.53 -1.75 -4.20
C GLN A 20 -3.46 -2.58 -3.33
N VAL A 21 -4.29 -1.91 -2.51
CA VAL A 21 -5.17 -2.58 -1.55
C VAL A 21 -6.60 -2.07 -1.66
N LYS A 22 -7.54 -2.93 -1.28
CA LYS A 22 -8.95 -2.59 -1.14
C LYS A 22 -9.31 -2.56 0.34
N ALA A 23 -9.82 -1.42 0.80
CA ALA A 23 -10.12 -1.19 2.20
C ALA A 23 -11.30 -0.25 2.39
N GLU A 24 -11.90 -0.23 3.57
CA GLU A 24 -13.01 0.69 3.89
C GLU A 24 -12.53 2.11 4.19
N CYS A 25 -11.40 2.22 4.90
CA CYS A 25 -10.75 3.46 5.28
C CYS A 25 -9.24 3.42 4.99
N TRP A 26 -8.58 4.57 5.14
CA TRP A 26 -7.15 4.69 4.89
C TRP A 26 -6.31 3.96 5.95
N GLU A 27 -6.80 3.83 7.18
CA GLU A 27 -6.14 3.11 8.27
C GLU A 27 -6.06 1.60 7.96
N GLU A 28 -7.18 1.01 7.56
CA GLU A 28 -7.23 -0.39 7.12
C GLU A 28 -6.40 -0.61 5.84
N ALA A 29 -6.35 0.38 4.94
CA ALA A 29 -5.48 0.32 3.78
C ALA A 29 -4.00 0.26 4.20
N GLU A 30 -3.57 1.13 5.11
CA GLU A 30 -2.20 1.14 5.63
C GLU A 30 -1.81 -0.21 6.22
N GLU A 31 -2.67 -0.78 7.08
CA GLU A 31 -2.41 -2.09 7.71
C GLU A 31 -2.21 -3.17 6.65
N LYS A 32 -3.16 -3.29 5.71
CA LYS A 32 -3.08 -4.25 4.59
C LYS A 32 -1.84 -4.05 3.73
N GLY A 33 -1.45 -2.80 3.45
CA GLY A 33 -0.25 -2.50 2.68
C GLY A 33 1.03 -2.89 3.42
N ARG A 34 1.06 -2.71 4.74
CA ARG A 34 2.19 -3.09 5.59
C ARG A 34 2.30 -4.61 5.74
N GLU A 35 1.18 -5.31 5.89
CA GLU A 35 1.15 -6.78 5.93
C GLU A 35 1.65 -7.37 4.61
N ALA A 36 1.16 -6.87 3.47
CA ALA A 36 1.65 -7.28 2.15
C ALA A 36 3.17 -7.08 1.99
N HIS A 37 3.69 -5.95 2.50
CA HIS A 37 5.14 -5.70 2.49
C HIS A 37 5.92 -6.69 3.35
N LYS A 38 5.42 -7.04 4.54
CA LYS A 38 6.09 -8.02 5.42
C LYS A 38 6.13 -9.43 4.83
N ASP A 39 5.09 -9.81 4.09
CA ASP A 39 5.02 -11.11 3.42
C ASP A 39 6.04 -11.21 2.27
N GLU A 40 6.12 -10.17 1.42
CA GLU A 40 7.08 -10.13 0.30
C GLU A 40 8.51 -9.83 0.74
N HIS A 41 8.69 -9.07 1.83
CA HIS A 41 9.99 -8.62 2.34
C HIS A 41 10.14 -8.84 3.84
N PRO A 42 10.19 -10.10 4.30
CA PRO A 42 10.30 -10.42 5.73
C PRO A 42 11.63 -9.95 6.36
N SER A 43 12.64 -9.64 5.55
CA SER A 43 13.92 -9.07 6.01
C SER A 43 13.86 -7.57 6.31
N ASP A 44 12.77 -6.89 5.96
CA ASP A 44 12.57 -5.48 6.24
C ASP A 44 11.94 -5.33 7.65
N ALA A 45 12.79 -5.06 8.65
CA ALA A 45 12.40 -5.15 10.06
C ALA A 45 11.53 -3.97 10.54
N GLN A 46 11.58 -2.82 9.86
CA GLN A 46 10.82 -1.61 10.24
C GLN A 46 10.24 -0.88 9.02
N PRO A 47 9.28 -1.49 8.31
CA PRO A 47 8.60 -0.81 7.22
C PRO A 47 7.74 0.33 7.76
N GLY A 48 8.02 1.55 7.30
CA GLY A 48 7.22 2.75 7.57
C GLY A 48 6.21 3.00 6.44
N CYS A 49 5.00 3.43 6.77
CA CYS A 49 4.07 3.93 5.75
C CYS A 49 4.46 5.36 5.37
N ALA A 50 4.82 5.58 4.11
CA ALA A 50 5.20 6.89 3.59
C ALA A 50 3.97 7.68 3.11
N ALA A 51 3.01 7.00 2.46
CA ALA A 51 1.79 7.62 1.96
C ALA A 51 0.67 6.59 1.73
N VAL A 52 -0.58 7.01 1.96
CA VAL A 52 -1.79 6.28 1.55
C VAL A 52 -2.56 7.15 0.57
N ILE A 53 -2.66 6.71 -0.67
CA ILE A 53 -3.31 7.45 -1.76
C ILE A 53 -4.67 6.80 -2.03
N ALA A 54 -5.74 7.57 -1.82
CA ALA A 54 -7.11 7.12 -2.08
C ALA A 54 -7.46 7.29 -3.57
N GLY A 55 -8.07 6.26 -4.14
CA GLY A 55 -8.40 6.20 -5.56
C GLY A 55 -7.23 5.69 -6.40
N TRP A 56 -7.52 4.80 -7.36
CA TRP A 56 -6.54 4.45 -8.39
C TRP A 56 -6.67 5.45 -9.54
N PRO A 57 -5.57 6.05 -10.01
CA PRO A 57 -5.64 6.88 -11.21
C PRO A 57 -6.13 6.02 -12.38
N THR A 58 -7.09 6.54 -13.14
CA THR A 58 -7.71 5.88 -14.31
C THR A 58 -6.68 5.50 -15.40
N VAL A 59 -5.47 6.07 -15.35
CA VAL A 59 -4.38 5.89 -16.33
C VAL A 59 -3.54 4.62 -16.08
N TRP A 60 -4.09 3.60 -15.44
CA TRP A 60 -3.52 2.23 -15.46
C TRP A 60 -4.09 1.38 -16.62
N ALA A 61 -4.74 2.02 -17.60
CA ALA A 61 -4.99 1.39 -18.88
C ALA A 61 -3.66 1.40 -19.67
N TYR A 62 -3.07 0.21 -19.77
CA TYR A 62 -1.95 -0.15 -20.65
C TYR A 62 -1.75 0.78 -21.86
N GLY A 63 -0.52 1.30 -21.99
CA GLY A 63 0.12 1.46 -23.29
C GLY A 63 0.99 0.25 -23.55
#